data_AF-A0A930HSQ7-F1
#
_entry.id   AF-A0A930HSQ7-F1
#
_cell.length_a   1.000
_cell.length_b   1.000
_cell.length_c   1.000
_cell.angle_alpha   90.00
_cell.angle_beta   90.00
_cell.angle_gamma   90.00
#
_symmetry.space_group_name_H-M   'P 1'
#
loop_
_entity.id
_entity.type
_entity.pdbx_description
1 polymer ?
#
loop_
_entity_poly.entity_id
_entity_poly.type
_entity_poly.pdbx_seq_one_letter_code
_entity_poly.pdbx_strand_id
1 'polypeptide(L)'
;GRIVSAGFGSDALNNLATNAIFNVAFFILLVIFAISFFGAFELVLPASWTAKMDAKADSASGFISIFFMAFTLALVSFSCTGPIIGTLLVQAATSSSGMLAPAVGMLGFALALALPFTLFAIFPNLLQSMPKSGGWMNSVKVVLAFIELALALKFLSIADLAYGWRILDREVFLSLWIVIAILLGLYLLGKIRFPHDAPQEKTPIPALFLAIISFSFAVYMMPGLVGAPLRAISAFAPPLRTQDLNLYNGEVHAKFDDYDAGMAYARQVGKPVMIDFSGYGCVNCRKMEASVWIDPN
;
A
#
# COMPACT_ATOMS: atom_id res chain seq x y z
N GLY A 1 20.63 1.08 -2.02
CA GLY A 1 20.53 1.32 -0.56
C GLY A 1 21.60 2.30 -0.12
N ARG A 2 22.71 1.80 0.45
CA ARG A 2 23.78 2.59 1.09
C ARG A 2 24.32 3.79 0.29
N ILE A 3 24.56 3.64 -1.01
CA ILE A 3 25.11 4.72 -1.87
C ILE A 3 24.06 5.81 -2.12
N VAL A 4 22.79 5.42 -2.31
CA VAL A 4 21.67 6.34 -2.53
C VAL A 4 21.35 7.11 -1.25
N SER A 5 21.35 6.43 -0.09
CA SER A 5 21.14 7.07 1.23
C SER A 5 22.25 8.05 1.60
N ALA A 6 23.50 7.74 1.23
CA ALA A 6 24.65 8.62 1.46
C ALA A 6 24.71 9.81 0.49
N GLY A 7 24.17 9.67 -0.73
CA GLY A 7 24.20 10.71 -1.77
C GLY A 7 23.01 11.68 -1.76
N PHE A 8 21.79 11.22 -1.43
CA PHE A 8 20.58 12.04 -1.48
C PHE A 8 20.10 12.53 -0.11
N GLY A 9 20.61 11.98 1.00
CA GLY A 9 20.13 12.30 2.35
C GLY A 9 18.74 11.73 2.65
N SER A 10 18.42 11.57 3.94
CA SER A 10 17.10 11.10 4.40
C SER A 10 15.97 12.05 4.00
N ASP A 11 16.26 13.35 3.90
CA ASP A 11 15.27 14.39 3.64
C ASP A 11 14.77 14.39 2.19
N ALA A 12 15.59 14.02 1.21
CA ALA A 12 15.15 13.93 -0.18
C ALA A 12 14.19 12.75 -0.41
N LEU A 13 14.46 11.61 0.24
CA LEU A 13 13.57 10.45 0.18
C LEU A 13 12.23 10.74 0.89
N ASN A 14 12.27 11.44 2.02
CA ASN A 14 11.07 11.86 2.73
C ASN A 14 10.25 12.88 1.92
N ASN A 15 10.91 13.89 1.32
CA ASN A 15 10.25 14.87 0.46
C ASN A 15 9.64 14.22 -0.79
N LEU A 16 10.31 13.23 -1.39
CA LEU A 16 9.76 12.49 -2.52
C LEU A 16 8.55 11.63 -2.11
N ALA A 17 8.64 10.92 -0.98
CA ALA A 17 7.55 10.09 -0.46
C ALA A 17 6.31 10.90 -0.05
N THR A 18 6.50 12.17 0.34
CA THR A 18 5.41 13.06 0.79
C THR A 18 4.91 14.00 -0.32
N ASN A 19 5.50 13.96 -1.52
CA ASN A 19 5.12 14.84 -2.62
C ASN A 19 3.76 14.45 -3.22
N ALA A 20 2.81 15.38 -3.35
CA ALA A 20 1.49 15.04 -3.90
C ALA A 20 1.53 14.72 -5.38
N ILE A 21 2.33 15.43 -6.17
CA ILE A 21 2.40 15.20 -7.63
C ILE A 21 2.83 13.75 -7.86
N PHE A 22 3.82 13.30 -7.10
CA PHE A 22 4.29 11.93 -7.12
C PHE A 22 3.21 10.93 -6.68
N ASN A 23 2.62 11.11 -5.50
CA ASN A 23 1.61 10.20 -4.97
C ASN A 23 0.34 10.14 -5.84
N VAL A 24 -0.09 11.26 -6.43
CA VAL A 24 -1.22 11.34 -7.37
C VAL A 24 -0.88 10.67 -8.70
N ALA A 25 0.33 10.85 -9.22
CA ALA A 25 0.78 10.15 -10.42
C ALA A 25 0.77 8.62 -10.21
N PHE A 26 1.22 8.16 -9.04
CA PHE A 26 1.15 6.74 -8.67
C PHE A 26 -0.27 6.23 -8.50
N PHE A 27 -1.16 7.02 -7.89
CA PHE A 27 -2.57 6.70 -7.80
C PHE A 27 -3.17 6.47 -9.20
N ILE A 28 -2.95 7.39 -10.14
CA ILE A 28 -3.46 7.26 -11.52
C ILE A 28 -2.87 6.02 -12.19
N LEU A 29 -1.57 5.76 -12.04
CA LEU A 29 -0.91 4.58 -12.59
C LEU A 29 -1.52 3.27 -12.07
N LEU A 30 -1.72 3.14 -10.75
CA LEU A 30 -2.33 1.95 -10.14
C LEU A 30 -3.80 1.78 -10.54
N VAL A 31 -4.55 2.88 -10.70
CA VAL A 31 -5.92 2.83 -11.21
C VAL A 31 -5.96 2.32 -12.66
N ILE A 32 -5.03 2.75 -13.52
CA ILE A 32 -4.92 2.26 -14.89
C ILE A 32 -4.61 0.75 -14.90
N PHE A 33 -3.72 0.28 -14.03
CA PHE A 33 -3.43 -1.16 -13.89
C PHE A 33 -4.64 -1.94 -13.36
N ALA A 34 -5.36 -1.44 -12.36
CA ALA A 34 -6.59 -2.06 -11.88
C ALA A 34 -7.65 -2.18 -12.99
N ILE A 35 -7.84 -1.12 -13.80
CA ILE A 35 -8.75 -1.14 -14.97
C ILE A 35 -8.30 -2.19 -16.00
N SER A 36 -6.98 -2.33 -16.21
CA SER A 36 -6.42 -3.38 -17.07
C SER A 36 -6.74 -4.77 -16.54
N PHE A 37 -6.65 -5.00 -15.23
CA PHE A 37 -6.95 -6.31 -14.63
C PHE A 37 -8.45 -6.63 -14.59
N PHE A 38 -9.34 -5.63 -14.57
CA PHE A 38 -10.77 -5.81 -14.81
C PHE A 38 -11.11 -6.23 -16.26
N GLY A 39 -10.13 -6.20 -17.17
CA GLY A 39 -10.31 -6.65 -18.55
C GLY A 39 -10.95 -5.60 -19.46
N ALA A 40 -10.92 -4.31 -19.09
CA ALA A 40 -11.37 -3.22 -19.94
C ALA A 40 -10.43 -3.02 -21.16
N PHE A 41 -9.13 -3.20 -20.93
CA PHE A 41 -8.10 -3.22 -21.97
C PHE A 41 -7.01 -4.19 -21.51
N GLU A 42 -6.57 -5.11 -22.37
CA GLU A 42 -5.29 -5.76 -22.11
C GLU A 42 -4.19 -4.76 -22.45
N LEU A 43 -3.33 -4.40 -21.47
CA LEU A 43 -2.10 -3.64 -21.68
C LEU A 43 -1.07 -4.48 -22.45
N VAL A 44 -1.46 -5.08 -23.57
CA VAL A 44 -0.52 -5.61 -24.55
C VAL A 44 0.01 -4.39 -25.28
N LEU A 45 1.21 -3.95 -24.91
CA LEU A 45 1.96 -2.98 -25.70
C LEU A 45 1.85 -3.41 -27.17
N PRO A 46 1.35 -2.55 -28.07
CA PRO A 46 1.12 -2.95 -29.46
C PRO A 46 2.38 -3.60 -30.01
N ALA A 47 2.27 -4.70 -30.74
CA ALA A 47 3.44 -5.43 -31.22
C ALA A 47 4.42 -4.53 -32.00
N SER A 48 3.95 -3.43 -32.58
CA SER A 48 4.78 -2.40 -33.21
C SER A 48 5.58 -1.51 -32.23
N TRP A 49 5.09 -1.27 -31.02
CA TRP A 49 5.83 -0.64 -29.93
C TRP A 49 6.78 -1.63 -29.26
N THR A 50 6.34 -2.86 -28.98
CA THR A 50 7.18 -3.90 -28.40
C THR A 50 8.31 -4.30 -29.34
N ALA A 51 8.04 -4.50 -30.64
CA ALA A 51 9.07 -4.77 -31.64
C ALA A 51 9.97 -3.55 -31.91
N LYS A 52 9.45 -2.32 -31.79
CA LYS A 52 10.30 -1.11 -31.83
C LYS A 52 11.12 -0.93 -30.55
N MET A 53 10.62 -1.38 -29.40
CA MET A 53 11.36 -1.36 -28.14
C MET A 53 12.42 -2.45 -28.13
N ASP A 54 12.16 -3.64 -28.66
CA ASP A 54 13.14 -4.72 -28.84
C ASP A 54 14.18 -4.35 -29.90
N ALA A 55 13.77 -3.85 -31.07
CA ALA A 55 14.70 -3.43 -32.12
C ALA A 55 15.55 -2.20 -31.72
N LYS A 56 15.05 -1.38 -30.80
CA LYS A 56 15.76 -0.20 -30.27
C LYS A 56 16.41 -0.45 -28.91
N ALA A 57 16.16 -1.61 -28.30
CA ALA A 57 16.91 -2.14 -27.17
C ALA A 57 18.33 -2.55 -27.59
N ASP A 58 18.49 -2.99 -28.84
CA ASP A 58 19.79 -3.29 -29.46
C ASP A 58 20.65 -2.05 -29.75
N SER A 59 20.07 -0.83 -29.76
CA SER A 59 20.77 0.41 -30.09
C SER A 59 20.65 1.47 -29.00
N ALA A 60 21.50 1.37 -27.97
CA ALA A 60 21.87 2.40 -26.98
C ALA A 60 20.76 3.16 -26.22
N SER A 61 19.48 3.02 -26.57
CA SER A 61 18.30 3.63 -25.94
C SER A 61 17.51 2.62 -25.11
N GLY A 62 17.83 1.32 -25.19
CA GLY A 62 17.31 0.27 -24.31
C GLY A 62 17.64 0.51 -22.84
N PHE A 63 18.82 1.06 -22.53
CA PHE A 63 19.20 1.36 -21.15
C PHE A 63 18.29 2.41 -20.49
N ILE A 64 17.78 3.39 -21.25
CA ILE A 64 16.83 4.38 -20.73
C ILE A 64 15.50 3.70 -20.38
N SER A 65 14.98 2.82 -21.25
CA SER A 65 13.71 2.14 -21.04
C SER A 65 13.78 1.12 -19.91
N ILE A 66 14.88 0.35 -19.83
CA ILE A 66 15.14 -0.59 -18.75
C ILE A 66 15.30 0.16 -17.43
N PHE A 67 15.98 1.31 -17.44
CA PHE A 67 16.09 2.17 -16.27
C PHE A 67 14.72 2.66 -15.81
N PHE A 68 13.86 3.17 -16.71
CA PHE A 68 12.52 3.62 -16.32
C PHE A 68 11.63 2.47 -15.83
N MET A 69 11.66 1.30 -16.46
CA MET A 69 10.89 0.14 -16.00
C MET A 69 11.38 -0.39 -14.64
N ALA A 70 12.71 -0.49 -14.46
CA ALA A 70 13.31 -0.90 -13.19
C ALA A 70 13.07 0.15 -12.09
N PHE A 71 13.13 1.43 -12.42
CA PHE A 71 12.81 2.53 -11.51
C PHE A 71 11.35 2.47 -11.08
N THR A 72 10.41 2.34 -12.02
CA THR A 72 8.98 2.20 -11.70
C THR A 72 8.73 0.96 -10.85
N LEU A 73 9.30 -0.19 -11.20
CA LEU A 73 9.16 -1.42 -10.42
C LEU A 73 9.74 -1.27 -9.02
N ALA A 74 10.93 -0.69 -8.89
CA ALA A 74 11.58 -0.46 -7.59
C ALA A 74 10.79 0.50 -6.72
N LEU A 75 10.19 1.52 -7.32
CA LEU A 75 9.43 2.55 -6.63
C LEU A 75 8.05 2.02 -6.18
N VAL A 76 7.34 1.30 -7.05
CA VAL A 76 6.10 0.58 -6.67
C VAL A 76 6.41 -0.40 -5.55
N SER A 77 7.48 -1.19 -5.70
CA SER A 77 7.94 -2.15 -4.70
C SER A 77 8.32 -1.48 -3.38
N PHE A 78 8.93 -0.30 -3.41
CA PHE A 78 9.31 0.45 -2.22
C PHE A 78 8.09 0.82 -1.38
N SER A 79 6.93 1.04 -2.00
CA SER A 79 5.72 1.40 -1.26
C SER A 79 5.13 0.23 -0.48
N CYS A 80 5.19 -0.98 -1.02
CA CYS A 80 4.73 -2.19 -0.33
C CYS A 80 5.81 -2.85 0.56
N THR A 81 7.09 -2.56 0.33
CA THR A 81 8.22 -3.06 1.16
C THR A 81 8.77 -2.02 2.13
N GLY A 82 8.34 -0.76 2.01
CA GLY A 82 8.81 0.40 2.75
C GLY A 82 8.71 0.26 4.27
N PRO A 83 7.61 -0.27 4.85
CA PRO A 83 7.55 -0.51 6.29
C PRO A 83 8.62 -1.49 6.81
N ILE A 84 8.96 -2.50 6.02
CA ILE A 84 9.94 -3.54 6.40
C ILE A 84 11.36 -3.00 6.19
N ILE A 85 11.64 -2.41 5.03
CA ILE A 85 12.96 -1.90 4.70
C ILE A 85 13.28 -0.64 5.52
N GLY A 86 12.29 0.23 5.76
CA GLY A 86 12.43 1.46 6.54
C GLY A 86 12.79 1.19 8.00
N THR A 87 12.17 0.18 8.63
CA THR A 87 12.53 -0.21 10.01
C THR A 87 13.93 -0.79 10.09
N LEU A 88 14.34 -1.61 9.11
CA LEU A 88 15.71 -2.12 9.02
C LEU A 88 16.75 -1.02 8.75
N LEU A 89 16.40 0.00 7.98
CA LEU A 89 17.25 1.17 7.72
C LEU A 89 17.42 2.05 8.96
N VAL A 90 16.35 2.30 9.72
CA VAL A 90 16.45 3.04 11.00
C VAL A 90 17.28 2.25 11.99
N GLN A 91 17.05 0.93 12.09
CA GLN A 91 17.86 0.06 12.95
C GLN A 91 19.34 0.09 12.53
N ALA A 92 19.65 0.16 11.24
CA ALA A 92 21.01 0.35 10.73
C ALA A 92 21.63 1.70 11.14
N ALA A 93 20.83 2.75 11.30
CA ALA A 93 21.27 4.08 11.67
C ALA A 93 21.40 4.28 13.19
N THR A 94 20.56 3.62 14.00
CA THR A 94 20.51 3.82 15.46
C THR A 94 21.28 2.78 16.27
N SER A 95 21.62 1.63 15.69
CA SER A 95 22.25 0.53 16.45
C SER A 95 23.77 0.65 16.46
N SER A 96 24.36 0.80 17.65
CA SER A 96 25.80 0.64 17.93
C SER A 96 26.27 -0.82 17.81
N SER A 97 25.33 -1.77 17.75
CA SER A 97 25.56 -3.22 17.63
C SER A 97 25.70 -3.66 16.17
N GLY A 98 26.65 -3.09 15.43
CA GLY A 98 27.17 -3.65 14.17
C GLY A 98 26.20 -3.75 12.98
N MET A 99 26.73 -3.47 11.79
CA MET A 99 26.04 -3.53 10.49
C MET A 99 25.45 -4.91 10.10
N LEU A 100 25.60 -5.93 10.95
CA LEU A 100 25.17 -7.30 10.69
C LEU A 100 23.65 -7.48 10.74
N ALA A 101 22.95 -6.88 11.71
CA ALA A 101 21.50 -7.09 11.85
C ALA A 101 20.69 -6.58 10.63
N PRO A 102 20.94 -5.36 10.09
CA PRO A 102 20.29 -4.91 8.87
C PRO A 102 20.70 -5.72 7.63
N ALA A 103 21.96 -6.15 7.55
CA ALA A 103 22.45 -6.94 6.42
C ALA A 103 21.79 -8.33 6.37
N VAL A 104 21.65 -9.00 7.51
CA VAL A 104 20.95 -10.29 7.63
C VAL A 104 19.45 -10.11 7.35
N GLY A 105 18.82 -9.04 7.84
CA GLY A 105 17.41 -8.74 7.56
C GLY A 105 17.14 -8.52 6.07
N MET A 106 17.98 -7.73 5.40
CA MET A 106 17.87 -7.51 3.95
C MET A 106 18.16 -8.77 3.13
N LEU A 107 19.15 -9.58 3.53
CA LEU A 107 19.44 -10.87 2.89
C LEU A 107 18.27 -11.84 3.05
N GLY A 108 17.69 -11.93 4.25
CA GLY A 108 16.53 -12.79 4.52
C GLY A 108 15.32 -12.40 3.68
N PHE A 109 15.03 -11.11 3.56
CA PHE A 109 13.96 -10.61 2.71
C PHE A 109 14.19 -10.93 1.22
N ALA A 110 15.41 -10.70 0.72
CA ALA A 110 15.77 -10.99 -0.66
C ALA A 110 15.70 -12.50 -0.96
N LEU A 111 16.19 -13.35 -0.04
CA LEU A 111 16.16 -14.80 -0.18
C LEU A 111 14.71 -15.33 -0.17
N ALA A 112 13.86 -14.78 0.69
CA ALA A 112 12.45 -15.16 0.78
C ALA A 112 11.68 -14.84 -0.51
N LEU A 113 11.96 -13.69 -1.15
CA LEU A 113 11.37 -13.35 -2.45
C LEU A 113 12.00 -14.12 -3.62
N ALA A 114 13.28 -14.45 -3.57
CA ALA A 114 13.97 -15.18 -4.63
C ALA A 114 13.62 -16.68 -4.63
N LEU A 115 13.37 -17.27 -3.46
CA LEU A 115 13.10 -18.70 -3.29
C LEU A 115 11.94 -19.24 -4.15
N PRO A 116 10.78 -18.58 -4.23
CA PRO A 116 9.70 -19.02 -5.11
C PRO A 116 10.14 -19.07 -6.58
N PHE A 117 10.79 -18.02 -7.07
CA PHE A 117 11.22 -17.94 -8.47
C PHE A 117 12.31 -18.97 -8.80
N THR A 118 13.28 -19.19 -7.90
CA THR A 118 14.32 -20.21 -8.12
C THR A 118 13.75 -21.62 -8.03
N LEU A 119 12.78 -21.88 -7.15
CA LEU A 119 12.09 -23.15 -7.05
C LEU A 119 11.30 -23.46 -8.33
N PHE A 120 10.55 -22.49 -8.86
CA PHE A 120 9.82 -22.63 -10.12
C PHE A 120 10.76 -22.81 -11.33
N ALA A 121 11.96 -22.22 -11.29
CA ALA A 121 12.97 -22.41 -12.33
C ALA A 121 13.63 -23.79 -12.30
N ILE A 122 13.86 -24.37 -11.11
CA ILE A 122 14.49 -25.70 -10.93
C ILE A 122 13.51 -26.83 -11.24
N PHE A 123 12.21 -26.63 -10.97
CA PHE A 123 11.16 -27.63 -11.19
C PHE A 123 10.19 -27.22 -12.31
N PRO A 124 10.59 -27.33 -13.60
CA PRO A 124 9.71 -26.98 -14.73
C PRO A 124 8.46 -27.87 -14.81
N ASN A 125 8.48 -29.07 -14.21
CA ASN A 125 7.31 -29.93 -14.09
C ASN A 125 6.20 -29.34 -13.19
N LEU A 126 6.56 -28.47 -12.23
CA LEU A 126 5.59 -27.77 -11.38
C LEU A 126 4.90 -26.63 -12.14
N LEU A 127 5.59 -26.03 -13.12
CA LEU A 127 5.00 -25.07 -14.05
C LEU A 127 4.04 -25.74 -15.03
N GLN A 128 4.34 -26.97 -15.47
CA GLN A 128 3.46 -27.75 -16.36
C GLN A 128 2.21 -28.31 -15.67
N SER A 129 2.23 -28.50 -14.35
CA SER A 129 1.06 -28.94 -13.58
C SER A 129 0.11 -27.80 -13.19
N MET A 130 0.47 -26.54 -13.45
CA MET A 130 -0.47 -25.44 -13.24
C MET A 130 -1.65 -25.57 -14.21
N PRO A 131 -2.90 -25.44 -13.71
CA PRO A 131 -4.08 -25.51 -14.55
C PRO A 131 -3.96 -24.48 -15.66
N LYS A 132 -4.26 -24.90 -16.90
CA LYS A 132 -4.29 -24.00 -18.06
C LYS A 132 -5.16 -22.78 -17.72
N SER A 133 -4.78 -21.63 -18.26
CA SER A 133 -5.38 -20.29 -18.11
C SER A 133 -6.87 -20.21 -18.53
N GLY A 134 -7.72 -20.97 -17.84
CA GLY A 134 -9.17 -20.94 -17.98
C GLY A 134 -9.80 -19.90 -17.04
N GLY A 135 -11.09 -20.07 -16.73
CA GLY A 135 -11.87 -19.10 -15.93
C GLY A 135 -11.28 -18.77 -14.54
N TRP A 136 -10.53 -19.69 -13.92
CA TRP A 136 -9.86 -19.43 -12.64
C TRP A 136 -8.81 -18.31 -12.74
N MET A 137 -8.06 -18.22 -13.85
CA MET A 137 -7.08 -17.15 -14.05
C MET A 137 -7.77 -15.78 -14.17
N ASN A 138 -8.95 -15.74 -14.80
CA ASN A 138 -9.73 -14.51 -14.88
C ASN A 138 -10.23 -14.09 -13.49
N SER A 139 -10.71 -15.03 -12.67
CA SER A 139 -11.08 -14.76 -11.29
C SER A 139 -9.91 -14.21 -10.45
N VAL A 140 -8.70 -14.75 -10.62
CA VAL A 140 -7.51 -14.23 -9.93
C VAL A 140 -7.17 -12.81 -10.38
N LYS A 141 -7.23 -12.51 -11.69
CA LYS A 141 -7.02 -11.15 -12.21
C LYS A 141 -7.99 -10.15 -11.58
N VAL A 142 -9.27 -10.49 -11.54
CA VAL A 142 -10.31 -9.61 -10.98
C VAL A 142 -10.12 -9.42 -9.46
N VAL A 143 -9.75 -10.48 -8.72
CA VAL A 143 -9.42 -10.35 -7.28
C VAL A 143 -8.22 -9.41 -7.09
N LEU A 144 -7.16 -9.55 -7.89
CA LEU A 144 -6.01 -8.66 -7.85
C LEU A 144 -6.38 -7.22 -8.22
N ALA A 145 -7.28 -7.01 -9.19
CA ALA A 145 -7.78 -5.69 -9.56
C ALA A 145 -8.44 -4.95 -8.40
N PHE A 146 -9.29 -5.64 -7.62
CA PHE A 146 -9.94 -5.04 -6.44
C PHE A 146 -8.93 -4.71 -5.34
N ILE A 147 -7.95 -5.59 -5.09
CA ILE A 147 -6.88 -5.35 -4.11
C ILE A 147 -6.04 -4.15 -4.54
N GLU A 148 -5.66 -4.08 -5.81
CA GLU A 148 -4.86 -2.99 -6.35
C GLU A 148 -5.61 -1.66 -6.32
N LEU A 149 -6.91 -1.66 -6.61
CA LEU A 149 -7.77 -0.48 -6.46
C LEU A 149 -7.81 0.00 -4.99
N ALA A 150 -7.93 -0.91 -4.02
CA ALA A 150 -7.88 -0.56 -2.60
C ALA A 150 -6.52 0.05 -2.20
N LEU A 151 -5.41 -0.50 -2.71
CA LEU A 151 -4.07 0.04 -2.50
C LEU A 151 -3.87 1.41 -3.16
N ALA A 152 -4.43 1.63 -4.35
CA ALA A 152 -4.37 2.93 -5.03
C ALA A 152 -4.98 4.03 -4.16
N LEU A 153 -6.15 3.77 -3.54
CA LEU A 153 -6.80 4.72 -2.62
C LEU A 153 -5.89 5.13 -1.45
N LYS A 154 -4.97 4.27 -1.01
CA LYS A 154 -4.03 4.61 0.05
C LYS A 154 -3.05 5.72 -0.37
N PHE A 155 -2.55 5.70 -1.61
CA PHE A 155 -1.66 6.76 -2.10
C PHE A 155 -2.39 8.09 -2.25
N LEU A 156 -3.63 8.03 -2.73
CA LEU A 156 -4.49 9.22 -2.80
C LEU A 156 -4.73 9.80 -1.40
N SER A 157 -5.01 8.95 -0.41
CA SER A 157 -5.16 9.35 0.98
C SER A 157 -3.90 10.04 1.53
N ILE A 158 -2.70 9.52 1.27
CA ILE A 158 -1.45 10.14 1.72
C ILE A 158 -1.27 11.54 1.08
N ALA A 159 -1.58 11.68 -0.22
CA ALA A 159 -1.51 12.97 -0.91
C ALA A 159 -2.51 13.99 -0.34
N ASP A 160 -3.75 13.56 -0.09
CA ASP A 160 -4.80 14.39 0.50
C ASP A 160 -4.44 14.89 1.91
N LEU A 161 -3.91 14.00 2.76
CA LEU A 161 -3.42 14.32 4.10
C LEU A 161 -2.22 15.29 4.09
N ALA A 162 -1.29 15.12 3.14
CA ALA A 162 -0.11 15.97 3.05
C ALA A 162 -0.43 17.41 2.61
N TYR A 163 -1.47 17.61 1.78
CA TYR A 163 -1.84 18.91 1.23
C TYR A 163 -3.12 19.51 1.83
N GLY A 164 -3.78 18.79 2.73
CA GLY A 164 -4.96 19.25 3.46
C GLY A 164 -6.18 19.47 2.58
N TRP A 165 -6.30 18.74 1.46
CA TRP A 165 -7.42 18.88 0.53
C TRP A 165 -8.77 18.47 1.14
N ARG A 166 -8.77 17.59 2.17
CA ARG A 166 -9.98 17.10 2.85
C ARG A 166 -11.02 16.54 1.88
N ILE A 167 -10.57 16.00 0.74
CA ILE A 167 -11.45 15.34 -0.22
C ILE A 167 -11.65 13.88 0.21
N LEU A 168 -10.65 13.30 0.89
CA LEU A 168 -10.62 11.89 1.27
C LEU A 168 -10.58 11.71 2.78
N ASP A 169 -11.60 12.28 3.44
CA ASP A 169 -11.83 12.10 4.86
C ASP A 169 -12.00 10.62 5.23
N ARG A 170 -11.76 10.29 6.51
CA ARG A 170 -11.71 8.90 6.99
C ARG A 170 -12.97 8.10 6.62
N GLU A 171 -14.13 8.74 6.69
CA GLU A 171 -15.42 8.16 6.31
C GLU A 171 -15.53 7.85 4.81
N VAL A 172 -15.04 8.73 3.95
CA VAL A 172 -15.00 8.53 2.48
C VAL A 172 -14.02 7.40 2.15
N PHE A 173 -12.85 7.39 2.76
CA PHE A 173 -11.85 6.33 2.56
C PHE A 173 -12.39 4.96 3.00
N LEU A 174 -12.96 4.87 4.21
CA LEU A 174 -13.49 3.60 4.73
C LEU A 174 -14.72 3.13 3.96
N SER A 175 -15.62 4.03 3.54
CA SER A 175 -16.79 3.68 2.75
C SER A 175 -16.40 3.12 1.37
N LEU A 176 -15.42 3.73 0.68
CA LEU A 176 -14.89 3.21 -0.58
C LEU A 176 -14.28 1.81 -0.39
N TRP A 177 -13.51 1.59 0.68
CA TRP A 177 -12.94 0.28 0.98
C TRP A 177 -14.00 -0.79 1.30
N ILE A 178 -15.03 -0.43 2.07
CA ILE A 178 -16.15 -1.34 2.37
C ILE A 178 -16.89 -1.72 1.08
N VAL A 179 -17.17 -0.75 0.21
CA VAL A 179 -17.81 -1.01 -1.09
C VAL A 179 -16.96 -1.94 -1.95
N ILE A 180 -15.64 -1.70 -2.03
CA ILE A 180 -14.71 -2.56 -2.78
C ILE A 180 -14.71 -4.00 -2.22
N ALA A 181 -14.63 -4.17 -0.90
CA ALA A 181 -14.64 -5.47 -0.25
C ALA A 181 -15.98 -6.22 -0.44
N ILE A 182 -17.11 -5.51 -0.42
CA ILE A 182 -18.44 -6.06 -0.72
C ILE A 182 -18.52 -6.48 -2.19
N LEU A 183 -18.09 -5.63 -3.13
CA LEU A 183 -18.09 -5.95 -4.56
C LEU A 183 -17.21 -7.16 -4.88
N LEU A 184 -16.03 -7.26 -4.23
CA LEU A 184 -15.17 -8.43 -4.31
C LEU A 184 -15.87 -9.70 -3.80
N GLY A 185 -16.56 -9.61 -2.66
CA GLY A 185 -17.34 -10.72 -2.11
C GLY A 185 -18.49 -11.16 -3.03
N LEU A 186 -19.21 -10.19 -3.62
CA LEU A 186 -20.29 -10.45 -4.57
C LEU A 186 -19.79 -11.05 -5.88
N TYR A 187 -18.62 -10.61 -6.36
CA TYR A 187 -17.93 -11.20 -7.51
C TYR A 187 -17.57 -12.67 -7.26
N LEU A 188 -16.98 -12.97 -6.10
CA LEU A 188 -16.60 -14.34 -5.72
C LEU A 188 -17.79 -15.28 -5.52
N LEU A 189 -18.95 -14.74 -5.13
CA LEU A 189 -20.23 -15.47 -5.09
C LEU A 189 -20.87 -15.65 -6.48
N GLY A 190 -20.27 -15.14 -7.55
CA GLY A 190 -20.76 -15.25 -8.92
C GLY A 190 -21.97 -14.37 -9.23
N LYS A 191 -22.30 -13.40 -8.35
CA LYS A 191 -23.41 -12.44 -8.56
C LYS A 191 -23.05 -11.35 -9.58
N ILE A 192 -21.77 -11.00 -9.67
CA ILE A 192 -21.21 -10.05 -10.63
C ILE A 192 -20.35 -10.85 -11.62
N ARG A 193 -20.55 -10.65 -12.93
CA ARG A 193 -19.76 -11.29 -13.98
C ARG A 193 -19.17 -10.25 -14.91
N PHE A 194 -17.89 -10.37 -15.22
CA PHE A 194 -17.22 -9.52 -16.20
C PHE A 194 -17.24 -10.18 -17.60
N PRO A 195 -17.09 -9.41 -18.70
CA PRO A 195 -17.26 -9.91 -20.06
C PRO A 195 -16.36 -11.10 -20.45
N HIS A 196 -15.22 -11.26 -19.77
CA HIS A 196 -14.25 -12.33 -20.01
C HIS A 196 -14.42 -13.55 -19.08
N ASP A 197 -15.43 -13.56 -18.22
CA ASP A 197 -15.71 -14.69 -17.32
C ASP A 197 -16.48 -15.81 -18.05
N ALA A 198 -15.98 -17.04 -17.94
CA ALA A 198 -16.73 -18.22 -18.37
C ALA A 198 -17.96 -18.43 -17.46
N PRO A 199 -19.10 -18.92 -17.99
CA PRO A 199 -20.26 -19.24 -17.15
C PRO A 199 -19.92 -20.34 -16.14
N GLN A 200 -19.93 -19.99 -14.85
CA GLN A 200 -19.82 -20.94 -13.75
C GLN A 200 -21.22 -21.26 -13.20
N GLU A 201 -21.61 -22.53 -13.25
CA GLU A 201 -22.88 -23.00 -12.67
C GLU A 201 -22.81 -23.15 -11.13
N LYS A 202 -21.61 -23.27 -10.56
CA LYS A 202 -21.39 -23.43 -9.11
C LYS A 202 -20.20 -22.61 -8.64
N THR A 203 -20.34 -21.93 -7.51
CA THR A 203 -19.25 -21.21 -6.86
C THR A 203 -18.21 -22.21 -6.33
N PRO A 204 -16.92 -22.11 -6.74
CA PRO A 204 -15.90 -23.01 -6.23
C PRO A 204 -15.68 -22.76 -4.73
N ILE A 205 -15.48 -23.83 -3.96
CA ILE A 205 -15.21 -23.80 -2.51
C ILE A 205 -14.15 -22.76 -2.12
N PRO A 206 -12.99 -22.64 -2.78
CA PRO A 206 -12.00 -21.61 -2.44
C PRO A 206 -12.50 -20.17 -2.63
N ALA A 207 -13.35 -19.91 -3.64
CA ALA A 207 -13.95 -18.59 -3.83
C ALA A 207 -14.97 -18.27 -2.74
N LEU A 208 -15.69 -19.27 -2.23
CA LEU A 208 -16.61 -19.09 -1.10
C LEU A 208 -15.85 -18.69 0.18
N PHE A 209 -14.75 -19.37 0.51
CA PHE A 209 -13.92 -19.00 1.66
C PHE A 209 -13.35 -17.58 1.52
N LEU A 210 -12.86 -17.23 0.31
CA LEU A 210 -12.34 -15.90 0.05
C LEU A 210 -13.43 -14.82 0.12
N ALA A 211 -14.66 -15.12 -0.32
CA ALA A 211 -15.81 -14.24 -0.19
C ALA A 211 -16.16 -13.99 1.28
N ILE A 212 -16.18 -15.05 2.10
CA ILE A 212 -16.42 -14.94 3.55
C ILE A 212 -15.37 -14.05 4.21
N ILE A 213 -14.09 -14.19 3.84
CA ILE A 213 -13.01 -13.33 4.35
C ILE A 213 -13.25 -11.88 3.94
N SER A 214 -13.61 -11.63 2.67
CA SER A 214 -13.89 -10.28 2.15
C SER A 214 -15.08 -9.63 2.86
N PHE A 215 -16.17 -10.35 3.09
CA PHE A 215 -17.32 -9.85 3.83
C PHE A 215 -17.01 -9.63 5.31
N SER A 216 -16.27 -10.56 5.95
CA SER A 216 -15.82 -10.40 7.34
C SER A 216 -14.97 -9.13 7.49
N PHE A 217 -14.10 -8.87 6.52
CA PHE A 217 -13.29 -7.66 6.46
C PHE A 217 -14.15 -6.39 6.30
N ALA A 218 -15.15 -6.41 5.40
CA ALA A 218 -16.10 -5.29 5.25
C ALA A 218 -16.89 -5.02 6.54
N VAL A 219 -17.34 -6.07 7.23
CA VAL A 219 -18.07 -5.95 8.51
C VAL A 219 -17.17 -5.41 9.61
N TYR A 220 -15.91 -5.85 9.68
CA TYR A 220 -14.93 -5.33 10.63
C TYR A 220 -14.68 -3.82 10.45
N MET A 221 -14.78 -3.29 9.23
CA MET A 221 -14.57 -1.88 8.94
C MET A 221 -15.78 -0.98 9.26
N MET A 222 -17.00 -1.52 9.32
CA MET A 222 -18.22 -0.74 9.57
C MET A 222 -18.18 0.09 10.88
N PRO A 223 -17.73 -0.45 12.03
CA PRO A 223 -17.56 0.35 13.26
C PRO A 223 -16.59 1.53 13.10
N GLY A 224 -15.67 1.48 12.14
CA GLY A 224 -14.78 2.59 11.85
C GLY A 224 -15.50 3.85 11.35
N LEU A 225 -16.66 3.69 10.69
CA LEU A 225 -17.48 4.81 10.20
C LEU A 225 -18.12 5.63 11.34
N VAL A 226 -18.21 5.06 12.55
CA VAL A 226 -18.74 5.76 13.75
C VAL A 226 -17.65 6.19 14.73
N GLY A 227 -16.38 6.14 14.30
CA GLY A 227 -15.24 6.62 15.08
C GLY A 227 -14.51 5.54 15.90
N ALA A 228 -14.83 4.25 15.74
CA ALA A 228 -14.10 3.21 16.45
C ALA A 228 -12.62 3.13 15.97
N PRO A 229 -11.66 2.92 16.89
CA PRO A 229 -10.26 2.71 16.53
C PRO A 229 -10.09 1.32 15.88
N LEU A 230 -9.95 1.30 14.56
CA LEU A 230 -9.68 0.09 13.77
C LEU A 230 -8.22 -0.36 13.98
N ARG A 231 -7.89 -0.98 15.11
CA ARG A 231 -6.50 -1.35 15.47
C ARG A 231 -5.77 -2.19 14.42
N ALA A 232 -6.46 -3.06 13.69
CA ALA A 232 -5.83 -3.91 12.66
C ALA A 232 -5.50 -3.14 11.36
N ILE A 233 -6.23 -2.06 11.07
CA ILE A 233 -6.14 -1.30 9.81
C ILE A 233 -5.71 0.16 10.09
N SER A 234 -5.38 0.52 11.32
CA SER A 234 -4.94 1.86 11.71
C SER A 234 -3.69 2.30 10.95
N ALA A 235 -2.87 1.33 10.54
CA ALA A 235 -1.77 1.49 9.61
C ALA A 235 -2.16 2.16 8.27
N PHE A 236 -3.32 1.79 7.74
CA PHE A 236 -3.76 2.15 6.39
C PHE A 236 -4.87 3.21 6.38
N ALA A 237 -5.72 3.25 7.41
CA ALA A 237 -6.81 4.22 7.49
C ALA A 237 -6.31 5.64 7.81
N PRO A 238 -6.96 6.69 7.29
CA PRO A 238 -6.75 8.08 7.71
C PRO A 238 -6.97 8.26 9.23
N PRO A 239 -6.35 9.29 9.84
CA PRO A 239 -6.52 9.59 11.26
C PRO A 239 -7.96 10.01 11.60
N LEU A 240 -8.38 9.72 12.83
CA LEU A 240 -9.72 10.02 13.33
C LEU A 240 -10.08 11.51 13.24
N ARG A 241 -9.10 12.43 13.32
CA ARG A 241 -9.29 13.88 13.12
C ARG A 241 -9.98 14.27 11.80
N THR A 242 -9.82 13.46 10.76
CA THR A 242 -10.44 13.69 9.45
C THR A 242 -11.86 13.14 9.36
N GLN A 243 -12.46 12.72 10.47
CA GLN A 243 -13.80 12.18 10.51
C GLN A 243 -14.76 13.21 11.09
N ASP A 244 -15.87 13.46 10.39
CA ASP A 244 -16.87 14.41 10.85
C ASP A 244 -17.78 13.80 11.93
N LEU A 245 -18.08 12.50 11.81
CA LEU A 245 -18.85 11.74 12.81
C LEU A 245 -17.94 10.88 13.70
N ASN A 246 -17.48 11.42 14.84
CA ASN A 246 -16.78 10.65 15.86
C ASN A 246 -17.59 10.56 17.17
N LEU A 247 -18.05 9.36 17.52
CA LEU A 247 -18.76 9.07 18.77
C LEU A 247 -17.82 8.62 19.91
N TYR A 248 -16.52 8.47 19.62
CA TYR A 248 -15.49 8.00 20.55
C TYR A 248 -14.56 9.16 20.96
N ASN A 249 -14.65 9.59 22.23
CA ASN A 249 -13.84 10.67 22.82
C ASN A 249 -12.48 10.17 23.35
N GLY A 250 -11.77 9.37 22.54
CA GLY A 250 -10.50 8.74 22.92
C GLY A 250 -9.30 9.17 22.10
N GLU A 251 -9.34 10.32 21.42
CA GLU A 251 -8.23 10.75 20.56
C GLU A 251 -7.13 11.47 21.34
N VAL A 252 -5.89 11.00 21.18
CA VAL A 252 -4.69 11.71 21.62
C VAL A 252 -3.98 12.26 20.38
N HIS A 253 -3.87 13.57 20.30
CA HIS A 253 -3.17 14.27 19.22
C HIS A 253 -2.38 15.46 19.78
N ALA A 254 -1.37 15.88 19.03
CA ALA A 254 -0.60 17.07 19.36
C ALA A 254 -1.53 18.29 19.38
N LYS A 255 -1.51 19.05 20.48
CA LYS A 255 -2.28 20.30 20.61
C LYS A 255 -1.69 21.43 19.77
N PHE A 256 -0.41 21.33 19.44
CA PHE A 256 0.33 22.29 18.65
C PHE A 256 1.19 21.53 17.64
N ASP A 257 1.07 21.90 16.37
CA ASP A 257 1.92 21.39 15.28
C ASP A 257 3.20 22.26 15.12
N ASP A 258 3.23 23.45 15.75
CA ASP A 258 4.37 24.36 15.77
C ASP A 258 5.13 24.22 17.11
N TYR A 259 6.42 23.92 17.01
CA TYR A 259 7.30 23.70 18.16
C TYR A 259 7.41 24.94 19.06
N ASP A 260 7.63 26.11 18.48
CA ASP A 260 7.87 27.34 19.24
C ASP A 260 6.58 27.78 19.95
N ALA A 261 5.44 27.68 19.26
CA ALA A 261 4.13 27.95 19.84
C ALA A 261 3.80 27.00 21.00
N GLY A 262 4.07 25.70 20.83
CA GLY A 262 3.85 24.68 21.85
C GLY A 262 4.74 24.89 23.09
N MET A 263 6.01 25.21 22.88
CA MET A 263 6.96 25.51 23.96
C MET A 263 6.60 26.79 24.72
N ALA A 264 6.13 27.83 24.03
CA ALA A 264 5.65 29.06 24.66
C ALA A 264 4.42 28.81 25.54
N TYR A 265 3.45 28.06 25.04
CA TYR A 265 2.26 27.68 25.81
C TYR A 265 2.61 26.81 27.04
N ALA A 266 3.49 25.83 26.87
CA ALA A 266 3.91 24.96 27.97
C ALA A 266 4.60 25.74 29.10
N ARG A 267 5.41 26.76 28.76
CA ARG A 267 6.01 27.68 29.73
C ARG A 267 4.96 28.50 30.50
N GLN A 268 3.89 28.93 29.85
CA GLN A 268 2.81 29.67 30.50
C GLN A 268 1.98 28.79 31.45
N VAL A 269 1.73 27.53 31.06
CA VAL A 269 0.87 26.60 31.81
C VAL A 269 1.66 25.73 32.81
N GLY A 270 2.99 25.76 32.75
CA GLY A 270 3.86 25.03 33.67
C GLY A 270 3.77 23.50 33.53
N LYS A 271 3.45 22.98 32.34
CA LYS A 271 3.31 21.54 32.07
C LYS A 271 4.54 20.99 31.32
N PRO A 272 4.94 19.73 31.57
CA PRO A 272 5.98 19.08 30.78
C PRO A 272 5.54 18.93 29.32
N VAL A 273 6.50 18.99 28.40
CA VAL A 273 6.28 18.87 26.95
C VAL A 273 6.69 17.48 26.48
N MET A 274 5.80 16.81 25.77
CA MET A 274 6.11 15.62 24.99
C MET A 274 6.16 16.01 23.51
N ILE A 275 7.31 15.77 22.87
CA ILE A 275 7.48 16.01 21.43
C ILE A 275 7.15 14.70 20.73
N ASP A 276 6.14 14.75 19.88
CA ASP A 276 5.75 13.64 19.03
C ASP A 276 6.26 13.87 17.60
N PHE A 277 7.04 12.92 17.10
CA PHE A 277 7.48 12.89 15.70
C PHE A 277 6.55 11.97 14.91
N SER A 278 5.54 12.55 14.27
CA SER A 278 4.56 11.82 13.48
C SER A 278 4.62 12.20 12.00
N GLY A 279 4.04 11.35 11.14
CA GLY A 279 4.00 11.56 9.70
C GLY A 279 2.71 11.07 9.07
N TYR A 280 2.23 11.77 8.05
CA TYR A 280 0.98 11.46 7.33
C TYR A 280 0.99 10.06 6.70
N GLY A 281 2.14 9.64 6.14
CA GLY A 281 2.34 8.29 5.59
C GLY A 281 2.92 7.26 6.58
N CYS A 282 3.16 7.64 7.84
CA CYS A 282 3.85 6.78 8.79
C CYS A 282 2.90 5.77 9.44
N VAL A 283 2.90 4.55 8.90
CA VAL A 283 2.11 3.41 9.39
C VAL A 283 2.34 3.15 10.89
N ASN A 284 3.60 3.18 11.34
CA ASN A 284 3.94 2.94 12.75
C ASN A 284 3.42 4.06 13.66
N CYS A 285 3.50 5.31 13.21
CA CYS A 285 3.01 6.47 13.96
C CYS A 285 1.49 6.38 14.13
N ARG A 286 0.75 6.05 13.06
CA ARG A 286 -0.70 5.82 13.14
C ARG A 286 -1.07 4.66 14.06
N LYS A 287 -0.28 3.59 14.05
CA LYS A 287 -0.48 2.45 14.97
C LYS A 287 -0.27 2.86 16.43
N MET A 288 0.75 3.67 16.71
CA MET A 288 1.06 4.20 18.03
C MET A 288 -0.09 5.07 18.55
N GLU A 289 -0.55 6.02 17.73
CA GLU A 289 -1.69 6.90 18.03
C GLU A 289 -2.98 6.09 18.32
N ALA A 290 -3.30 5.12 17.47
CA ALA A 290 -4.58 4.41 17.55
C ALA A 290 -4.60 3.22 18.52
N SER A 291 -3.44 2.78 19.05
CA SER A 291 -3.36 1.56 19.87
C SER A 291 -2.65 1.76 21.19
N VAL A 292 -1.69 2.68 21.28
CA VAL A 292 -0.85 2.85 22.48
C VAL A 292 -1.22 4.13 23.22
N TRP A 293 -1.35 5.27 22.55
CA TRP A 293 -1.63 6.52 23.26
C TRP A 293 -3.03 6.58 23.88
N ILE A 294 -3.96 5.81 23.31
CA ILE A 294 -5.32 5.70 23.85
C ILE A 294 -5.42 4.66 24.98
N ASP A 295 -4.38 3.85 25.20
CA ASP A 295 -4.36 2.88 26.30
C ASP A 295 -3.97 3.61 27.59
N PRO A 296 -4.83 3.60 28.62
CA PRO A 296 -4.51 4.24 29.89
C PRO A 296 -3.48 3.49 30.74
N ASN A 297 -3.05 2.29 30.33
CA ASN A 297 -2.13 1.42 31.09
C ASN A 297 -0.70 1.38 30.55
#